data_AF-A0AAW4GB34-F1
#
_entry.id   AF-A0AAW4GB34-F1
#
_cell.length_a   1.000
_cell.length_b   1.000
_cell.length_c   1.000
_cell.angle_alpha   90.00
_cell.angle_beta   90.00
_cell.angle_gamma   90.00
#
_symmetry.space_group_name_H-M   'P 1'
#
loop_
_entity.id
_entity.type
_entity.pdbx_description
1 polymer ?
#
loop_
_entity_poly.entity_id
_entity_poly.type
_entity_poly.pdbx_seq_one_letter_code
_entity_poly.pdbx_strand_id
1 'polypeptide(L)'
;MRRFGIVLASLVVAISMWLGAGAVRADVFHGYWIYGKIHEEYTQAGGYNFFGNATIPESNTQNGGKFQRFVKNSSIYWHPAVAGGHANQIGGLIRDAWGRVGWETGYLGYPITREFGVNGGRANHMVAGSIYYSAATGAKNVWLGIRDVWADSGWENGRFKFPTEDTRTTTCSVWAQDFQGGTVLYKDSGVGGYFLPGNDVDGQRLAYSIGGGFLYGAELQTAVNSWNQLSPITVAPVGVFEVADVSISTANRSDVSWSGLHTRYSAPLTSTIQINMHYVQNYSSAKKAGVIAHEIGHALGLFHTCANDLMADNDGDRGTSYAPTGLTRDLYHNKWGF
;
A
#
# COMPACT_ATOMS: atom_id res chain seq x y z
N MET A 1 -91.21 -28.41 24.70
CA MET A 1 -90.91 -29.49 23.73
C MET A 1 -89.54 -29.18 23.12
N ARG A 2 -88.62 -30.17 23.13
CA ARG A 2 -87.43 -30.44 22.27
C ARG A 2 -86.70 -29.26 21.59
N ARG A 3 -85.39 -29.19 21.37
CA ARG A 3 -84.14 -29.95 21.66
C ARG A 3 -82.99 -29.09 21.06
N PHE A 4 -81.76 -29.36 21.48
CA PHE A 4 -80.46 -28.95 20.93
C PHE A 4 -80.32 -28.93 19.38
N GLY A 5 -79.33 -28.18 18.87
CA GLY A 5 -78.68 -28.46 17.58
C GLY A 5 -77.74 -27.37 17.04
N ILE A 6 -76.43 -27.59 17.20
CA ILE A 6 -75.30 -26.87 16.57
C ILE A 6 -75.19 -27.25 15.08
N VAL A 7 -74.81 -26.31 14.21
CA VAL A 7 -74.05 -26.62 12.97
C VAL A 7 -72.93 -25.59 12.78
N LEU A 8 -71.69 -26.07 12.81
CA LEU A 8 -70.50 -25.38 12.30
C LEU A 8 -70.55 -25.32 10.76
N ALA A 9 -70.17 -24.19 10.18
CA ALA A 9 -69.72 -24.12 8.79
C ALA A 9 -68.37 -23.38 8.75
N SER A 10 -67.33 -24.15 8.47
CA SER A 10 -65.93 -23.76 8.36
C SER A 10 -65.73 -22.84 7.14
N LEU A 11 -65.23 -21.63 7.36
CA LEU A 11 -64.78 -20.74 6.28
C LEU A 11 -63.34 -21.12 5.91
N VAL A 12 -63.15 -21.76 4.75
CA VAL A 12 -61.81 -22.00 4.17
C VAL A 12 -61.32 -20.69 3.58
N VAL A 13 -60.33 -20.07 4.23
CA VAL A 13 -59.57 -18.96 3.65
C VAL A 13 -58.45 -19.56 2.79
N ALA A 14 -58.58 -19.47 1.47
CA ALA A 14 -57.48 -19.75 0.56
C ALA A 14 -56.47 -18.61 0.64
N ILE A 15 -55.40 -18.80 1.42
CA ILE A 15 -54.23 -17.92 1.38
C ILE A 15 -53.41 -18.33 0.16
N SER A 16 -53.54 -17.58 -0.93
CA SER A 16 -52.64 -17.64 -2.07
C SER A 16 -51.25 -17.16 -1.64
N MET A 17 -50.35 -18.10 -1.38
CA MET A 17 -48.92 -17.82 -1.22
C MET A 17 -48.37 -17.29 -2.56
N TRP A 18 -48.14 -15.99 -2.64
CA TRP A 18 -47.23 -15.40 -3.61
C TRP A 18 -45.81 -15.81 -3.22
N LEU A 19 -45.37 -16.97 -3.71
CA LEU A 19 -43.94 -17.25 -3.83
C LEU A 19 -43.43 -16.29 -4.90
N GLY A 20 -42.73 -15.24 -4.48
CA GLY A 20 -41.95 -14.40 -5.38
C GLY A 20 -40.91 -15.27 -6.08
N ALA A 21 -41.25 -15.80 -7.26
CA ALA A 21 -40.26 -16.32 -8.17
C ALA A 21 -39.32 -15.14 -8.50
N GLY A 22 -38.06 -15.23 -8.07
CA GLY A 22 -37.05 -14.29 -8.50
C GLY A 22 -37.09 -14.19 -10.01
N ALA A 23 -37.09 -12.97 -10.56
CA ALA A 23 -37.21 -12.76 -12.00
C ALA A 23 -36.18 -13.62 -12.75
N VAL A 24 -36.67 -14.60 -13.51
CA VAL A 24 -35.84 -15.39 -14.41
C VAL A 24 -35.42 -14.45 -15.55
N ARG A 25 -34.16 -14.03 -15.55
CA ARG A 25 -33.60 -13.27 -16.68
C ARG A 25 -33.37 -14.24 -17.84
N ALA A 26 -34.09 -14.04 -18.93
CA ALA A 26 -33.94 -14.85 -20.14
C ALA A 26 -32.59 -14.58 -20.81
N ASP A 27 -31.85 -15.63 -21.16
CA ASP A 27 -30.58 -15.53 -21.87
C ASP A 27 -30.72 -14.73 -23.16
N VAL A 28 -29.70 -13.94 -23.51
CA VAL A 28 -29.73 -13.07 -24.69
C VAL A 28 -28.65 -13.46 -25.69
N PHE A 29 -28.96 -13.30 -26.99
CA PHE A 29 -28.03 -13.60 -28.08
C PHE A 29 -27.60 -12.32 -28.80
N HIS A 30 -26.31 -12.02 -28.72
CA HIS A 30 -25.68 -10.91 -29.45
C HIS A 30 -24.31 -11.35 -29.97
N GLY A 31 -24.28 -12.05 -31.10
CA GLY A 31 -23.08 -12.72 -31.64
C GLY A 31 -22.82 -14.08 -30.97
N TYR A 32 -22.83 -14.10 -29.64
CA TYR A 32 -22.84 -15.32 -28.82
C TYR A 32 -23.90 -15.22 -27.73
N TRP A 33 -24.28 -16.36 -27.14
CA TRP A 33 -25.16 -16.42 -25.99
C TRP A 33 -24.50 -15.77 -24.76
N ILE A 34 -25.28 -14.97 -24.04
CA ILE A 34 -24.90 -14.28 -22.81
C ILE A 34 -25.92 -14.70 -21.77
N TYR A 35 -25.47 -15.45 -20.75
CA TYR A 35 -26.32 -16.07 -19.73
C TYR A 35 -25.66 -16.00 -18.34
N GLY A 36 -26.38 -16.51 -17.33
CA GLY A 36 -25.86 -16.64 -15.96
C GLY A 36 -25.35 -15.32 -15.36
N LYS A 37 -24.29 -15.38 -14.54
CA LYS A 37 -23.74 -14.21 -13.85
C LYS A 37 -23.18 -13.14 -14.80
N ILE A 38 -22.66 -13.55 -15.96
CA ILE A 38 -22.21 -12.61 -16.99
C ILE A 38 -23.39 -11.83 -17.58
N HIS A 39 -24.55 -12.48 -17.79
CA HIS A 39 -25.75 -11.79 -18.25
C HIS A 39 -26.33 -10.82 -17.21
N GLU A 40 -26.28 -11.18 -15.93
CA GLU A 40 -26.68 -10.26 -14.85
C GLU A 40 -25.88 -8.95 -14.93
N GLU A 41 -24.55 -9.06 -15.04
CA GLU A 41 -23.65 -7.93 -15.16
C GLU A 41 -23.84 -7.14 -16.46
N TYR A 42 -23.97 -7.86 -17.58
CA TYR A 42 -24.23 -7.27 -18.90
C TYR A 42 -25.46 -6.38 -18.88
N THR A 43 -26.55 -6.86 -18.29
CA THR A 43 -27.81 -6.10 -18.19
C THR A 43 -27.64 -4.87 -17.31
N GLN A 44 -27.00 -5.01 -16.15
CA GLN A 44 -26.83 -3.92 -15.17
C GLN A 44 -25.87 -2.83 -15.67
N ALA A 45 -24.85 -3.19 -16.44
CA ALA A 45 -23.85 -2.26 -16.96
C ALA A 45 -24.27 -1.54 -18.26
N GLY A 46 -25.49 -1.77 -18.76
CA GLY A 46 -26.07 -1.03 -19.90
C GLY A 46 -26.31 -1.86 -21.17
N GLY A 47 -26.06 -3.17 -21.13
CA GLY A 47 -26.41 -4.12 -22.17
C GLY A 47 -25.83 -3.78 -23.55
N TYR A 48 -26.60 -4.05 -24.60
CA TYR A 48 -26.12 -3.98 -25.98
C TYR A 48 -25.53 -2.62 -26.36
N ASN A 49 -26.12 -1.53 -25.87
CA ASN A 49 -25.63 -0.18 -26.18
C ASN A 49 -24.24 0.07 -25.61
N PHE A 50 -23.92 -0.51 -24.45
CA PHE A 50 -22.61 -0.38 -23.81
C PHE A 50 -21.58 -1.37 -24.39
N PHE A 51 -21.95 -2.64 -24.56
CA PHE A 51 -21.02 -3.72 -24.92
C PHE A 51 -20.94 -4.02 -26.42
N GLY A 52 -22.06 -3.88 -27.13
CA GLY A 52 -22.27 -4.44 -28.47
C GLY A 52 -22.32 -5.98 -28.46
N ASN A 53 -22.02 -6.60 -29.60
CA ASN A 53 -21.94 -8.05 -29.72
C ASN A 53 -20.84 -8.64 -28.82
N ALA A 54 -21.12 -9.81 -28.23
CA ALA A 54 -20.09 -10.69 -27.72
C ALA A 54 -19.21 -11.19 -28.88
N THR A 55 -17.91 -11.30 -28.65
CA THR A 55 -16.93 -11.75 -29.66
C THR A 55 -16.46 -13.18 -29.45
N ILE A 56 -16.81 -13.78 -28.31
CA ILE A 56 -16.58 -15.19 -27.99
C ILE A 56 -17.76 -15.75 -27.18
N PRO A 57 -17.95 -17.08 -27.16
CA PRO A 57 -18.77 -17.72 -26.13
C PRO A 57 -18.20 -17.42 -24.73
N GLU A 58 -19.04 -17.53 -23.70
CA GLU A 58 -18.54 -17.62 -22.33
C GLU A 58 -17.45 -18.70 -22.26
N SER A 59 -16.27 -18.31 -21.80
CA SER A 59 -15.07 -19.14 -21.78
C SER A 59 -14.55 -19.29 -20.37
N ASN A 60 -13.94 -20.44 -20.07
CA ASN A 60 -13.28 -20.64 -18.79
C ASN A 60 -11.97 -19.84 -18.76
N THR A 61 -11.70 -19.22 -17.63
CA THR A 61 -10.39 -18.66 -17.30
C THR A 61 -9.48 -19.76 -16.75
N GLN A 62 -8.17 -19.50 -16.67
CA GLN A 62 -7.23 -20.47 -16.11
C GLN A 62 -7.41 -20.69 -14.60
N ASN A 63 -7.85 -19.64 -13.89
CA ASN A 63 -8.00 -19.65 -12.43
C ASN A 63 -9.45 -19.94 -11.99
N GLY A 64 -10.15 -20.88 -12.66
CA GLY A 64 -11.44 -21.41 -12.19
C GLY A 64 -12.67 -20.50 -12.36
N GLY A 65 -12.51 -19.32 -12.96
CA GLY A 65 -13.59 -18.39 -13.29
C GLY A 65 -14.04 -18.50 -14.74
N LYS A 66 -14.91 -17.58 -15.16
CA LYS A 66 -15.46 -17.46 -16.51
C LYS A 66 -15.34 -16.04 -16.99
N PHE A 67 -15.24 -15.86 -18.30
CA PHE A 67 -15.23 -14.53 -18.90
C PHE A 67 -15.88 -14.52 -20.27
N GLN A 68 -16.30 -13.32 -20.70
CA GLN A 68 -16.76 -13.07 -22.05
C GLN A 68 -16.27 -11.71 -22.53
N ARG A 69 -15.88 -11.64 -23.80
CA ARG A 69 -15.38 -10.42 -24.44
C ARG A 69 -16.43 -9.83 -25.38
N PHE A 70 -16.42 -8.52 -25.52
CA PHE A 70 -17.39 -7.75 -26.31
C PHE A 70 -16.69 -6.78 -27.26
N VAL A 71 -17.36 -6.43 -28.36
CA VAL A 71 -16.77 -5.64 -29.46
C VAL A 71 -16.35 -4.22 -29.06
N LYS A 72 -16.96 -3.61 -28.03
CA LYS A 72 -16.63 -2.24 -27.58
C LYS A 72 -15.48 -2.17 -26.56
N ASN A 73 -14.40 -2.92 -26.80
CA ASN A 73 -13.23 -3.05 -25.91
C ASN A 73 -13.61 -3.26 -24.42
N SER A 74 -14.54 -4.17 -24.17
CA SER A 74 -15.04 -4.46 -22.83
C SER A 74 -15.09 -5.97 -22.61
N SER A 75 -14.97 -6.39 -21.36
CA SER A 75 -15.08 -7.78 -20.96
C SER A 75 -15.79 -7.87 -19.63
N ILE A 76 -16.46 -8.99 -19.39
CA ILE A 76 -17.08 -9.33 -18.11
C ILE A 76 -16.39 -10.59 -17.60
N TYR A 77 -15.94 -10.55 -16.35
CA TYR A 77 -15.27 -11.66 -15.68
C TYR A 77 -16.05 -12.06 -14.43
N TRP A 78 -16.09 -13.35 -14.15
CA TRP A 78 -16.78 -13.96 -13.02
C TRP A 78 -15.90 -15.02 -12.36
N HIS A 79 -15.93 -15.11 -11.03
CA HIS A 79 -15.34 -16.21 -10.30
C HIS A 79 -16.16 -16.50 -9.03
N PRO A 80 -16.45 -17.77 -8.70
CA PRO A 80 -17.38 -18.11 -7.62
C PRO A 80 -16.92 -17.63 -6.23
N ALA A 81 -15.60 -17.61 -5.99
CA ALA A 81 -15.02 -17.18 -4.71
C ALA A 81 -14.63 -15.68 -4.67
N VAL A 82 -14.84 -14.92 -5.74
CA VAL A 82 -14.45 -13.50 -5.82
C VAL A 82 -15.69 -12.63 -5.86
N ALA A 83 -15.67 -11.47 -5.18
CA ALA A 83 -16.76 -10.49 -5.17
C ALA A 83 -18.14 -11.11 -4.83
N GLY A 84 -18.17 -12.09 -3.93
CA GLY A 84 -19.40 -12.80 -3.56
C GLY A 84 -20.04 -13.58 -4.72
N GLY A 85 -19.26 -13.97 -5.73
CA GLY A 85 -19.76 -14.63 -6.93
C GLY A 85 -20.47 -13.67 -7.91
N HIS A 86 -20.24 -12.37 -7.79
CA HIS A 86 -20.68 -11.38 -8.78
C HIS A 86 -19.72 -11.33 -9.97
N ALA A 87 -20.26 -11.10 -11.18
CA ALA A 87 -19.45 -10.85 -12.36
C ALA A 87 -19.20 -9.35 -12.48
N ASN A 88 -18.01 -8.93 -12.89
CA ASN A 88 -17.65 -7.52 -12.97
C ASN A 88 -17.18 -7.15 -14.38
N GLN A 89 -17.65 -6.03 -14.89
CA GLN A 89 -17.17 -5.45 -16.14
C GLN A 89 -15.85 -4.69 -15.96
N ILE A 90 -14.97 -4.85 -16.95
CA ILE A 90 -13.72 -4.10 -17.10
C ILE A 90 -13.50 -3.75 -18.58
N GLY A 91 -13.13 -2.50 -18.89
CA GLY A 91 -13.06 -2.01 -20.27
C GLY A 91 -11.95 -0.99 -20.53
N GLY A 92 -11.79 -0.65 -21.82
CA GLY A 92 -10.92 0.42 -22.29
C GLY A 92 -9.47 0.31 -21.81
N LEU A 93 -8.88 1.47 -21.49
CA LEU A 93 -7.47 1.56 -21.08
C LEU A 93 -7.18 0.85 -19.74
N ILE A 94 -8.17 0.73 -18.86
CA ILE A 94 -8.04 -0.03 -17.59
C ILE A 94 -7.90 -1.52 -17.90
N ARG A 95 -8.76 -2.04 -18.78
CA ARG A 95 -8.68 -3.42 -19.27
C ARG A 95 -7.34 -3.70 -19.96
N ASP A 96 -6.86 -2.78 -20.80
CA ASP A 96 -5.58 -2.92 -21.48
C ASP A 96 -4.41 -2.91 -20.48
N ALA A 97 -4.48 -2.09 -19.42
CA ALA A 97 -3.49 -2.09 -18.34
C ALA A 97 -3.47 -3.39 -17.54
N TRP A 98 -4.65 -3.92 -17.20
CA TRP A 98 -4.76 -5.22 -16.57
C TRP A 98 -4.18 -6.34 -17.45
N GLY A 99 -4.36 -6.24 -18.76
CA GLY A 99 -3.80 -7.18 -19.71
C GLY A 99 -2.27 -7.19 -19.77
N ARG A 100 -1.62 -6.02 -19.60
CA ARG A 100 -0.15 -5.94 -19.54
C ARG A 100 0.44 -6.68 -18.34
N VAL A 101 -0.33 -6.84 -17.27
CA VAL A 101 0.09 -7.53 -16.04
C VAL A 101 -0.46 -8.94 -15.93
N GLY A 102 -0.99 -9.51 -17.02
CA GLY A 102 -1.37 -10.92 -17.09
C GLY A 102 -2.84 -11.24 -16.79
N TRP A 103 -3.74 -10.24 -16.85
CA TRP A 103 -5.17 -10.46 -16.61
C TRP A 103 -5.44 -11.16 -15.27
N GLU A 104 -6.40 -12.09 -15.20
CA GLU A 104 -6.76 -12.82 -13.98
C GLU A 104 -5.69 -13.81 -13.51
N THR A 105 -4.71 -14.11 -14.37
CA THR A 105 -3.53 -14.92 -14.03
C THR A 105 -2.40 -14.10 -13.42
N GLY A 106 -2.48 -12.78 -13.57
CA GLY A 106 -1.54 -11.81 -13.02
C GLY A 106 -1.71 -11.59 -11.52
N TYR A 107 -0.75 -10.86 -10.95
CA TYR A 107 -0.70 -10.60 -9.51
C TYR A 107 -1.89 -9.79 -8.97
N LEU A 108 -2.62 -9.05 -9.82
CA LEU A 108 -3.82 -8.31 -9.41
C LEU A 108 -5.06 -9.21 -9.22
N GLY A 109 -5.09 -10.38 -9.88
CA GLY A 109 -6.24 -11.27 -9.91
C GLY A 109 -7.45 -10.68 -10.63
N TYR A 110 -8.64 -11.12 -10.24
CA TYR A 110 -9.92 -10.73 -10.85
C TYR A 110 -10.38 -9.32 -10.41
N PRO A 111 -11.19 -8.63 -11.23
CA PRO A 111 -11.90 -7.43 -10.79
C PRO A 111 -12.94 -7.78 -9.71
N ILE A 112 -12.95 -7.00 -8.63
CA ILE A 112 -13.93 -7.11 -7.53
C ILE A 112 -15.04 -6.05 -7.62
N THR A 113 -14.91 -5.13 -8.58
CA THR A 113 -15.88 -4.09 -8.89
C THR A 113 -16.00 -3.94 -10.40
N ARG A 114 -17.17 -3.51 -10.87
CA ARG A 114 -17.34 -2.88 -12.19
C ARG A 114 -16.51 -1.60 -12.27
N GLU A 115 -16.12 -1.22 -13.48
CA GLU A 115 -15.47 0.07 -13.71
C GLU A 115 -16.35 1.24 -13.24
N PHE A 116 -15.85 2.02 -12.29
CA PHE A 116 -16.59 3.14 -11.68
C PHE A 116 -15.89 4.48 -11.93
N GLY A 117 -16.65 5.56 -11.83
CA GLY A 117 -16.13 6.92 -11.97
C GLY A 117 -15.47 7.39 -10.66
N VAL A 118 -14.35 8.09 -10.79
CA VAL A 118 -13.69 8.81 -9.70
C VAL A 118 -13.48 10.26 -10.11
N ASN A 119 -13.13 11.14 -9.17
CA ASN A 119 -12.91 12.55 -9.51
C ASN A 119 -11.72 12.68 -10.47
N GLY A 120 -11.97 13.13 -11.71
CA GLY A 120 -10.94 13.25 -12.74
C GLY A 120 -10.55 11.95 -13.46
N GLY A 121 -11.27 10.84 -13.24
CA GLY A 121 -10.87 9.55 -13.79
C GLY A 121 -11.88 8.42 -13.69
N ARG A 122 -11.38 7.19 -13.89
CA ARG A 122 -12.14 5.93 -13.72
C ARG A 122 -11.26 4.89 -13.05
N ALA A 123 -11.86 3.89 -12.41
CA ALA A 123 -11.11 2.84 -11.73
C ALA A 123 -11.83 1.49 -11.71
N ASN A 124 -11.04 0.44 -11.53
CA ASN A 124 -11.50 -0.87 -11.08
C ASN A 124 -10.68 -1.28 -9.84
N HIS A 125 -11.35 -1.77 -8.81
CA HIS A 125 -10.71 -2.54 -7.77
C HIS A 125 -10.55 -4.00 -8.20
N MET A 126 -9.42 -4.59 -7.84
CA MET A 126 -8.99 -5.96 -8.13
C MET A 126 -8.81 -6.71 -6.81
N VAL A 127 -8.71 -8.04 -6.84
CA VAL A 127 -8.51 -8.86 -5.63
C VAL A 127 -7.31 -8.39 -4.81
N ALA A 128 -6.17 -8.12 -5.45
CA ALA A 128 -4.92 -7.77 -4.76
C ALA A 128 -4.49 -6.31 -4.98
N GLY A 129 -5.34 -5.47 -5.56
CA GLY A 129 -4.95 -4.12 -5.94
C GLY A 129 -6.06 -3.30 -6.60
N SER A 130 -5.66 -2.31 -7.39
CA SER A 130 -6.58 -1.46 -8.15
C SER A 130 -5.90 -0.93 -9.39
N ILE A 131 -6.69 -0.56 -10.40
CA ILE A 131 -6.20 0.14 -11.58
C ILE A 131 -7.00 1.42 -11.70
N TYR A 132 -6.29 2.56 -11.76
CA TYR A 132 -6.87 3.89 -11.90
C TYR A 132 -6.43 4.51 -13.21
N TYR A 133 -7.37 5.15 -13.89
CA TYR A 133 -7.15 5.91 -15.10
C TYR A 133 -7.42 7.39 -14.85
N SER A 134 -6.51 8.25 -15.30
CA SER A 134 -6.76 9.67 -15.53
C SER A 134 -6.34 10.06 -16.94
N ALA A 135 -6.87 11.16 -17.46
CA ALA A 135 -6.43 11.69 -18.75
C ALA A 135 -4.94 12.09 -18.75
N ALA A 136 -4.41 12.53 -17.60
CA ALA A 136 -3.04 12.99 -17.47
C ALA A 136 -2.03 11.84 -17.37
N THR A 137 -2.37 10.75 -16.68
CA THR A 137 -1.41 9.68 -16.34
C THR A 137 -1.69 8.35 -17.06
N GLY A 138 -2.84 8.22 -17.74
CA GLY A 138 -3.31 6.96 -18.29
C GLY A 138 -3.71 5.96 -17.19
N ALA A 139 -3.88 4.69 -17.56
CA ALA A 139 -4.29 3.64 -16.64
C ALA A 139 -3.07 2.97 -15.98
N LYS A 140 -3.01 3.04 -14.65
CA LYS A 140 -1.90 2.54 -13.81
C LYS A 140 -2.40 1.67 -12.67
N ASN A 141 -1.67 0.60 -12.35
CA ASN A 141 -1.98 -0.29 -11.24
C ASN A 141 -1.32 0.14 -9.93
N VAL A 142 -2.04 -0.05 -8.83
CA VAL A 142 -1.59 0.13 -7.45
C VAL A 142 -1.93 -1.15 -6.67
N TRP A 143 -0.93 -1.86 -6.14
CA TRP A 143 -1.11 -3.15 -5.45
C TRP A 143 -0.22 -3.27 -4.21
N LEU A 144 -0.32 -4.38 -3.48
CA LEU A 144 0.30 -4.57 -2.15
C LEU A 144 -0.21 -3.54 -1.14
N GLY A 145 0.45 -3.45 0.03
CA GLY A 145 0.09 -2.47 1.06
C GLY A 145 0.28 -1.00 0.63
N ILE A 146 0.91 -0.73 -0.52
CA ILE A 146 0.91 0.61 -1.13
C ILE A 146 -0.52 1.10 -1.36
N ARG A 147 -1.40 0.22 -1.85
CA ARG A 147 -2.80 0.58 -2.10
C ARG A 147 -3.49 1.01 -0.81
N ASP A 148 -3.22 0.33 0.29
CA ASP A 148 -3.86 0.60 1.58
C ASP A 148 -3.33 1.92 2.17
N VAL A 149 -2.03 2.17 2.09
CA VAL A 149 -1.43 3.48 2.44
C VAL A 149 -2.05 4.61 1.61
N TRP A 150 -2.21 4.39 0.31
CA TRP A 150 -2.83 5.38 -0.58
C TRP A 150 -4.32 5.58 -0.25
N ALA A 151 -5.04 4.51 0.07
CA ALA A 151 -6.43 4.55 0.50
C ALA A 151 -6.61 5.37 1.78
N ASP A 152 -5.79 5.10 2.80
CA ASP A 152 -5.79 5.81 4.09
C ASP A 152 -5.41 7.29 3.93
N SER A 153 -4.64 7.61 2.90
CA SER A 153 -4.30 9.00 2.54
C SER A 153 -5.40 9.75 1.77
N GLY A 154 -6.53 9.10 1.48
CA GLY A 154 -7.67 9.69 0.78
C GLY A 154 -7.72 9.43 -0.73
N TRP A 155 -7.07 8.38 -1.23
CA TRP A 155 -7.06 7.97 -2.63
C TRP A 155 -6.63 9.11 -3.59
N GLU A 156 -7.25 9.20 -4.78
CA GLU A 156 -6.97 10.22 -5.78
C GLU A 156 -7.34 11.65 -5.34
N ASN A 157 -8.19 11.78 -4.31
CA ASN A 157 -8.54 13.07 -3.73
C ASN A 157 -7.51 13.53 -2.68
N GLY A 158 -6.75 12.58 -2.13
CA GLY A 158 -5.74 12.77 -1.09
C GLY A 158 -4.49 13.52 -1.54
N ARG A 159 -3.46 13.49 -0.70
CA ARG A 159 -2.18 14.17 -0.95
C ARG A 159 -1.45 13.61 -2.18
N PHE A 160 -1.54 12.30 -2.43
CA PHE A 160 -0.78 11.65 -3.49
C PHE A 160 -1.42 11.81 -4.89
N LYS A 161 -2.73 12.05 -4.99
CA LYS A 161 -3.46 12.15 -6.29
C LYS A 161 -3.37 10.86 -7.12
N PHE A 162 -3.39 10.94 -8.45
CA PHE A 162 -3.39 9.75 -9.31
C PHE A 162 -2.01 9.11 -9.43
N PRO A 163 -1.95 7.78 -9.60
CA PRO A 163 -0.70 7.09 -9.95
C PRO A 163 -0.17 7.55 -11.31
N THR A 164 1.15 7.72 -11.41
CA THR A 164 1.84 8.17 -12.63
C THR A 164 2.55 7.01 -13.35
N GLU A 165 2.93 5.97 -12.61
CA GLU A 165 3.55 4.74 -13.13
C GLU A 165 2.81 3.50 -12.62
N ASP A 166 3.12 2.34 -13.18
CA ASP A 166 2.66 1.07 -12.61
C ASP A 166 3.52 0.77 -11.37
N THR A 167 2.96 0.14 -10.32
CA THR A 167 3.76 -0.23 -9.16
C THR A 167 4.98 -1.03 -9.60
N ARG A 168 6.15 -0.61 -9.15
CA ARG A 168 7.45 -1.12 -9.58
C ARG A 168 8.24 -1.65 -8.39
N THR A 169 9.12 -2.61 -8.64
CA THR A 169 10.20 -2.90 -7.68
C THR A 169 11.26 -1.82 -7.75
N THR A 170 11.85 -1.50 -6.60
CA THR A 170 13.14 -0.82 -6.46
C THR A 170 14.21 -1.84 -6.05
N THR A 171 15.40 -1.35 -5.71
CA THR A 171 16.45 -2.15 -5.09
C THR A 171 16.01 -2.71 -3.72
N CYS A 172 16.64 -3.82 -3.29
CA CYS A 172 16.49 -4.43 -1.96
C CYS A 172 15.06 -4.80 -1.53
N SER A 173 14.28 -5.36 -2.46
CA SER A 173 12.93 -5.87 -2.20
C SER A 173 11.96 -4.82 -1.68
N VAL A 174 12.24 -3.54 -1.95
CA VAL A 174 11.29 -2.45 -1.79
C VAL A 174 10.50 -2.32 -3.09
N TRP A 175 9.21 -2.04 -2.96
CA TRP A 175 8.25 -1.72 -3.99
C TRP A 175 7.96 -0.23 -3.90
N ALA A 176 7.68 0.40 -5.03
CA ALA A 176 7.39 1.80 -5.14
C ALA A 176 6.20 2.03 -6.05
N GLN A 177 5.44 3.05 -5.72
CA GLN A 177 4.39 3.59 -6.55
C GLN A 177 4.53 5.09 -6.60
N ASP A 178 4.78 5.60 -7.79
CA ASP A 178 4.82 7.03 -8.04
C ASP A 178 3.40 7.53 -8.31
N PHE A 179 3.07 8.65 -7.67
CA PHE A 179 1.84 9.40 -7.86
C PHE A 179 2.18 10.86 -8.17
N GLN A 180 1.20 11.63 -8.64
CA GLN A 180 1.42 13.05 -8.97
C GLN A 180 1.85 13.88 -7.74
N GLY A 181 1.40 13.49 -6.55
CA GLY A 181 1.70 14.13 -5.27
C GLY A 181 2.79 13.43 -4.45
N GLY A 182 3.63 12.59 -5.08
CA GLY A 182 4.77 11.95 -4.44
C GLY A 182 4.75 10.42 -4.55
N THR A 183 5.68 9.76 -3.86
CA THR A 183 5.91 8.32 -3.97
C THR A 183 5.50 7.60 -2.69
N VAL A 184 4.83 6.46 -2.85
CA VAL A 184 4.62 5.49 -1.78
C VAL A 184 5.58 4.33 -1.94
N LEU A 185 6.31 4.02 -0.88
CA LEU A 185 7.25 2.90 -0.83
C LEU A 185 6.66 1.79 0.07
N TYR A 186 6.95 0.53 -0.25
CA TYR A 186 6.47 -0.66 0.46
C TYR A 186 7.54 -1.76 0.46
N LYS A 187 7.64 -2.58 1.51
CA LYS A 187 8.66 -3.61 1.70
C LYS A 187 7.96 -4.69 2.48
N ASP A 188 7.87 -5.86 1.88
CA ASP A 188 7.25 -6.99 2.55
C ASP A 188 8.23 -7.56 3.58
N SER A 189 7.93 -7.36 4.86
CA SER A 189 8.66 -7.93 5.99
C SER A 189 8.11 -9.28 6.44
N GLY A 190 7.09 -9.83 5.76
CA GLY A 190 6.46 -11.11 6.09
C GLY A 190 5.37 -11.04 7.18
N VAL A 191 5.10 -9.86 7.75
CA VAL A 191 4.05 -9.62 8.76
C VAL A 191 2.92 -8.71 8.23
N GLY A 192 2.63 -8.78 6.93
CA GLY A 192 1.58 -7.98 6.30
C GLY A 192 2.00 -6.54 6.02
N GLY A 193 3.27 -6.34 5.68
CA GLY A 193 3.90 -5.11 5.21
C GLY A 193 3.32 -3.81 5.76
N TYR A 194 3.90 -3.33 6.86
CA TYR A 194 3.77 -1.95 7.28
C TYR A 194 5.10 -1.23 7.08
N PHE A 195 5.03 -0.09 6.41
CA PHE A 195 6.07 0.93 6.51
C PHE A 195 5.93 1.58 7.87
N LEU A 196 7.06 1.97 8.44
CA LEU A 196 7.22 2.59 9.75
C LEU A 196 7.57 1.58 10.85
N PRO A 197 8.86 1.22 10.98
CA PRO A 197 9.41 1.00 12.31
C PRO A 197 8.88 2.06 13.27
N GLY A 198 8.60 1.65 14.50
CA GLY A 198 8.39 2.60 15.59
C GLY A 198 9.52 3.63 15.56
N ASN A 199 9.16 4.89 15.75
CA ASN A 199 10.10 6.00 15.78
C ASN A 199 10.15 6.59 17.19
N ASP A 200 11.10 7.49 17.41
CA ASP A 200 11.28 8.25 18.65
C ASP A 200 10.89 9.72 18.48
N VAL A 201 10.30 10.12 17.35
CA VAL A 201 9.95 11.52 17.09
C VAL A 201 8.72 11.90 17.90
N ASP A 202 8.83 13.00 18.65
CA ASP A 202 7.69 13.67 19.29
C ASP A 202 7.24 14.87 18.43
N GLY A 203 6.03 14.77 17.87
CA GLY A 203 5.50 15.76 16.95
C GLY A 203 6.35 15.91 15.68
N GLN A 204 7.04 17.05 15.56
CA GLN A 204 7.94 17.37 14.44
C GLN A 204 9.41 17.46 14.88
N ARG A 205 9.76 16.89 16.04
CA ARG A 205 11.12 16.98 16.58
C ARG A 205 11.60 15.62 17.09
N LEU A 206 12.86 15.34 16.79
CA LEU A 206 13.64 14.30 17.45
C LEU A 206 14.63 15.00 18.38
N ALA A 207 14.34 15.02 19.68
CA ALA A 207 15.15 15.65 20.70
C ALA A 207 16.20 14.66 21.25
N TYR A 208 17.49 15.01 21.12
CA TYR A 208 18.58 14.14 21.57
C TYR A 208 19.36 14.71 22.76
N SER A 209 19.89 13.84 23.61
CA SER A 209 20.92 14.19 24.60
C SER A 209 22.24 13.51 24.25
N ILE A 210 23.35 14.06 24.75
CA ILE A 210 24.67 13.41 24.65
C ILE A 210 25.12 12.98 26.04
N GLY A 211 25.54 11.73 26.18
CA GLY A 211 26.17 11.23 27.40
C GLY A 211 27.49 11.93 27.69
N GLY A 212 27.84 12.06 28.98
CA GLY A 212 29.14 12.60 29.38
C GLY A 212 30.29 11.82 28.74
N GLY A 213 31.19 12.53 28.04
CA GLY A 213 32.34 11.92 27.37
C GLY A 213 32.08 11.42 25.95
N PHE A 214 30.97 11.78 25.31
CA PHE A 214 30.77 11.52 23.87
C PHE A 214 31.90 12.13 23.03
N LEU A 215 32.57 11.32 22.20
CA LEU A 215 33.84 11.68 21.56
C LEU A 215 33.71 12.30 20.15
N TYR A 216 32.55 12.17 19.49
CA TYR A 216 32.39 12.43 18.06
C TYR A 216 31.45 13.61 17.77
N GLY A 217 31.59 14.71 18.53
CA GLY A 217 30.67 15.85 18.48
C GLY A 217 30.57 16.54 17.12
N ALA A 218 31.70 16.68 16.41
CA ALA A 218 31.71 17.31 15.07
C ALA A 218 31.01 16.43 14.02
N GLU A 219 31.23 15.11 14.09
CA GLU A 219 30.57 14.14 13.22
C GLU A 219 29.07 14.03 13.52
N LEU A 220 28.67 14.12 14.80
CA LEU A 220 27.26 14.21 15.19
C LEU A 220 26.60 15.45 14.61
N GLN A 221 27.24 16.62 14.72
CA GLN A 221 26.69 17.84 14.12
C GLN A 221 26.53 17.72 12.60
N THR A 222 27.47 17.06 11.93
CA THR A 222 27.40 16.79 10.49
C THR A 222 26.19 15.92 10.15
N ALA A 223 26.00 14.81 10.89
CA ALA A 223 24.87 13.90 10.73
C ALA A 223 23.52 14.57 11.01
N VAL A 224 23.43 15.38 12.07
CA VAL A 224 22.22 16.14 12.42
C VAL A 224 21.88 17.15 11.32
N ASN A 225 22.88 17.89 10.84
CA ASN A 225 22.69 18.86 9.78
C ASN A 225 22.19 18.22 8.48
N SER A 226 22.68 17.02 8.13
CA SER A 226 22.22 16.33 6.92
C SER A 226 20.76 15.87 7.01
N TRP A 227 20.28 15.45 8.19
CA TRP A 227 18.86 15.13 8.38
C TRP A 227 17.98 16.38 8.34
N ASN A 228 18.42 17.48 8.94
CA ASN A 228 17.69 18.74 8.97
C ASN A 228 17.54 19.41 7.59
N GLN A 229 18.27 18.95 6.57
CA GLN A 229 18.05 19.38 5.18
C GLN A 229 16.77 18.81 4.56
N LEU A 230 16.24 17.70 5.12
CA LEU A 230 15.11 17.03 4.50
C LEU A 230 13.77 17.62 4.89
N SER A 231 13.49 18.04 6.14
CA SER A 231 12.17 18.54 6.62
C SER A 231 11.01 17.53 6.46
N PRO A 232 10.01 17.49 7.36
CA PRO A 232 9.68 18.46 8.40
C PRO A 232 10.34 18.21 9.75
N ILE A 233 10.93 17.02 9.97
CA ILE A 233 11.44 16.67 11.31
C ILE A 233 12.73 17.40 11.61
N THR A 234 12.73 18.12 12.72
CA THR A 234 13.92 18.78 13.26
C THR A 234 14.62 17.84 14.23
N VAL A 235 15.88 17.51 13.96
CA VAL A 235 16.77 16.81 14.88
C VAL A 235 17.59 17.85 15.64
N ALA A 236 17.45 17.91 16.96
CA ALA A 236 18.07 18.95 17.77
C ALA A 236 18.38 18.46 19.19
N PRO A 237 19.40 19.02 19.87
CA PRO A 237 19.66 18.66 21.26
C PRO A 237 18.51 19.09 22.17
N VAL A 238 18.35 18.42 23.31
CA VAL A 238 17.40 18.80 24.35
C VAL A 238 17.72 20.15 24.98
N GLY A 239 16.67 20.85 25.41
CA GLY A 239 16.78 22.00 26.32
C GLY A 239 17.07 21.60 27.77
N VAL A 240 17.22 22.60 28.64
CA VAL A 240 17.68 22.41 30.04
C VAL A 240 16.74 21.57 30.92
N PHE A 241 15.45 21.53 30.59
CA PHE A 241 14.42 20.80 31.35
C PHE A 241 13.67 19.75 30.51
N GLU A 242 14.24 19.40 29.37
CA GLU A 242 13.61 18.51 28.41
C GLU A 242 14.17 17.09 28.55
N VAL A 243 13.27 16.10 28.56
CA VAL A 243 13.63 14.68 28.50
C VAL A 243 13.92 14.35 27.05
N ALA A 244 15.06 13.71 26.79
CA ALA A 244 15.42 13.32 25.44
C ALA A 244 14.58 12.13 24.95
N ASP A 245 14.20 12.20 23.68
CA ASP A 245 13.66 11.06 22.94
C ASP A 245 14.73 9.99 22.77
N VAL A 246 15.96 10.44 22.48
CA VAL A 246 17.12 9.58 22.28
C VAL A 246 18.36 10.08 23.02
N SER A 247 19.06 9.18 23.71
CA SER A 247 20.35 9.45 24.34
C SER A 247 21.48 8.87 23.49
N ILE A 248 22.41 9.73 23.08
CA ILE A 248 23.55 9.35 22.23
C ILE A 248 24.80 9.22 23.09
N SER A 249 25.47 8.08 23.00
CA SER A 249 26.65 7.75 23.81
C SER A 249 27.71 7.00 23.01
N THR A 250 28.93 6.93 23.54
CA THR A 250 29.99 6.05 23.02
C THR A 250 30.11 4.78 23.86
N ALA A 251 30.34 3.65 23.21
CA ALA A 251 30.64 2.37 23.85
C ALA A 251 31.95 1.80 23.29
N ASN A 252 32.65 0.95 24.05
CA ASN A 252 33.83 0.23 23.58
C ASN A 252 33.59 -1.28 23.72
N ARG A 253 33.11 -1.90 22.63
CA ARG A 253 32.64 -3.29 22.64
C ARG A 253 33.25 -4.05 21.46
N SER A 254 34.21 -4.93 21.73
CA SER A 254 34.81 -5.82 20.72
C SER A 254 34.06 -7.15 20.57
N ASP A 255 33.08 -7.40 21.43
CA ASP A 255 32.29 -8.62 21.54
C ASP A 255 30.97 -8.57 20.74
N VAL A 256 30.75 -7.49 20.00
CA VAL A 256 29.56 -7.24 19.17
C VAL A 256 30.00 -6.86 17.77
N SER A 257 29.16 -7.04 16.75
CA SER A 257 29.54 -6.78 15.35
C SER A 257 29.14 -5.38 14.83
N TRP A 258 28.51 -4.56 15.66
CA TRP A 258 27.95 -3.27 15.23
C TRP A 258 28.89 -2.10 15.53
N SER A 259 28.97 -1.14 14.58
CA SER A 259 29.66 0.13 14.79
C SER A 259 28.74 1.22 15.36
N GLY A 260 27.44 1.08 15.14
CA GLY A 260 26.37 1.88 15.72
C GLY A 260 25.21 0.98 16.13
N LEU A 261 24.49 1.34 17.19
CA LEU A 261 23.28 0.62 17.59
C LEU A 261 22.26 1.60 18.14
N HIS A 262 21.13 1.70 17.45
CA HIS A 262 19.89 2.23 17.98
C HIS A 262 19.12 1.14 18.75
N THR A 263 18.73 1.44 19.98
CA THR A 263 17.81 0.62 20.76
C THR A 263 16.60 1.45 21.13
N ARG A 264 15.44 1.05 20.60
CA ARG A 264 14.17 1.70 20.88
C ARG A 264 13.60 1.25 22.22
N TYR A 265 13.16 2.21 23.02
CA TYR A 265 12.34 1.97 24.21
C TYR A 265 11.00 2.70 24.09
N SER A 266 10.03 2.29 24.92
CA SER A 266 8.77 3.01 25.05
C SER A 266 8.85 3.95 26.25
N ALA A 267 8.16 5.11 26.15
CA ALA A 267 8.03 6.04 27.25
C ALA A 267 7.57 5.30 28.54
N PRO A 268 8.14 5.62 29.72
CA PRO A 268 8.98 6.79 30.01
C PRO A 268 10.49 6.59 29.77
N LEU A 269 10.93 5.48 29.17
CA LEU A 269 12.34 5.23 28.91
C LEU A 269 12.80 5.96 27.64
N THR A 270 13.99 6.57 27.71
CA THR A 270 14.67 7.20 26.58
C THR A 270 15.34 6.13 25.70
N SER A 271 15.06 6.16 24.39
CA SER A 271 15.76 5.33 23.39
C SER A 271 17.26 5.64 23.40
N THR A 272 18.10 4.70 22.96
CA THR A 272 19.56 4.91 22.98
C THR A 272 20.16 4.77 21.59
N ILE A 273 21.18 5.58 21.32
CA ILE A 273 22.11 5.39 20.22
C ILE A 273 23.50 5.21 20.82
N GLN A 274 24.16 4.11 20.49
CA GLN A 274 25.52 3.83 20.92
C GLN A 274 26.46 3.79 19.73
N ILE A 275 27.52 4.58 19.77
CA ILE A 275 28.58 4.58 18.76
C ILE A 275 29.77 3.79 19.30
N ASN A 276 30.12 2.69 18.62
CA ASN A 276 31.14 1.76 19.09
C ASN A 276 32.55 2.21 18.70
N MET A 277 33.27 2.79 19.66
CA MET A 277 34.62 3.30 19.45
C MET A 277 35.62 2.19 19.07
N HIS A 278 35.36 0.92 19.42
CA HIS A 278 36.22 -0.20 19.02
C HIS A 278 36.40 -0.25 17.50
N TYR A 279 35.30 -0.02 16.76
CA TYR A 279 35.27 -0.02 15.31
C TYR A 279 35.53 1.36 14.73
N VAL A 280 34.79 2.38 15.18
CA VAL A 280 34.79 3.67 14.51
C VAL A 280 36.08 4.47 14.73
N GLN A 281 36.92 4.12 15.70
CA GLN A 281 38.20 4.82 15.91
C GLN A 281 39.09 4.86 14.66
N ASN A 282 39.02 3.83 13.83
CA ASN A 282 39.81 3.71 12.59
C ASN A 282 39.09 4.29 11.36
N TYR A 283 37.89 4.83 11.52
CA TYR A 283 37.09 5.39 10.43
C TYR A 283 37.47 6.85 10.13
N SER A 284 37.32 7.26 8.87
CA SER A 284 37.35 8.67 8.51
C SER A 284 36.19 9.43 9.19
N SER A 285 36.33 10.75 9.36
CA SER A 285 35.23 11.56 9.94
C SER A 285 33.93 11.46 9.14
N ALA A 286 33.99 11.36 7.81
CA ALA A 286 32.81 11.15 6.98
C ALA A 286 32.13 9.80 7.27
N LYS A 287 32.91 8.72 7.43
CA LYS A 287 32.36 7.40 7.75
C LYS A 287 31.78 7.34 9.17
N LYS A 288 32.43 8.00 10.14
CA LYS A 288 31.88 8.19 11.50
C LYS A 288 30.55 8.94 11.47
N ALA A 289 30.47 10.06 10.75
CA ALA A 289 29.22 10.80 10.55
C ALA A 289 28.15 9.92 9.89
N GLY A 290 28.55 9.05 8.95
CA GLY A 290 27.65 8.08 8.31
C GLY A 290 27.05 7.07 9.27
N VAL A 291 27.84 6.51 10.20
CA VAL A 291 27.33 5.64 11.28
C VAL A 291 26.33 6.40 12.15
N ILE A 292 26.67 7.61 12.60
CA ILE A 292 25.78 8.41 13.45
C ILE A 292 24.48 8.76 12.71
N ALA A 293 24.57 9.19 11.45
CA ALA A 293 23.42 9.53 10.62
C ALA A 293 22.51 8.31 10.39
N HIS A 294 23.09 7.12 10.21
CA HIS A 294 22.34 5.87 10.10
C HIS A 294 21.53 5.56 11.35
N GLU A 295 22.14 5.61 12.54
CA GLU A 295 21.43 5.36 13.79
C GLU A 295 20.34 6.41 14.06
N ILE A 296 20.58 7.67 13.69
CA ILE A 296 19.53 8.70 13.71
C ILE A 296 18.40 8.33 12.75
N GLY A 297 18.70 7.74 11.58
CA GLY A 297 17.69 7.22 10.66
C GLY A 297 16.79 6.17 11.31
N HIS A 298 17.32 5.29 12.15
CA HIS A 298 16.50 4.36 12.95
C HIS A 298 15.62 5.05 13.98
N ALA A 299 16.15 6.06 14.68
CA ALA A 299 15.34 6.88 15.60
C ALA A 299 14.23 7.66 14.86
N LEU A 300 14.50 8.11 13.63
CA LEU A 300 13.51 8.67 12.71
C LEU A 300 12.57 7.60 12.13
N GLY A 301 12.72 6.33 12.52
CA GLY A 301 11.86 5.21 12.15
C GLY A 301 12.04 4.74 10.71
N LEU A 302 13.27 4.78 10.20
CA LEU A 302 13.68 4.22 8.90
C LEU A 302 14.28 2.82 9.08
N PHE A 303 14.13 1.99 8.06
CA PHE A 303 14.61 0.61 8.04
C PHE A 303 15.85 0.47 7.13
N HIS A 304 16.50 -0.69 7.19
CA HIS A 304 17.67 -0.95 6.34
C HIS A 304 17.36 -1.00 4.84
N THR A 305 18.12 -0.24 4.07
CA THR A 305 18.05 -0.13 2.62
C THR A 305 19.16 -0.94 1.95
N CYS A 306 19.53 -0.54 0.73
CA CYS A 306 20.52 -1.22 -0.09
C CYS A 306 21.94 -0.73 0.16
N ALA A 307 22.91 -1.52 -0.31
CA ALA A 307 24.28 -1.05 -0.41
C ALA A 307 24.37 0.28 -1.16
N ASN A 308 25.32 1.12 -0.75
CA ASN A 308 25.56 2.50 -1.20
C ASN A 308 24.48 3.53 -0.82
N ASP A 309 23.51 3.17 0.02
CA ASP A 309 22.55 4.09 0.61
C ASP A 309 22.86 4.33 2.10
N LEU A 310 22.41 5.47 2.66
CA LEU A 310 22.72 5.82 4.06
C LEU A 310 22.18 4.74 5.02
N MET A 311 20.98 4.23 4.76
CA MET A 311 20.37 3.18 5.57
C MET A 311 20.83 1.75 5.22
N ALA A 312 21.95 1.53 4.53
CA ALA A 312 22.49 0.18 4.31
C ALA A 312 22.77 -0.56 5.64
N ASP A 313 22.51 -1.87 5.66
CA ASP A 313 22.57 -2.73 6.87
C ASP A 313 23.98 -2.95 7.43
N ASN A 314 25.02 -2.60 6.67
CA ASN A 314 26.40 -2.70 7.11
C ASN A 314 27.25 -1.48 6.71
N ASP A 315 28.27 -1.20 7.51
CA ASP A 315 29.12 -0.02 7.34
C ASP A 315 30.08 -0.13 6.14
N GLY A 316 30.32 -1.33 5.63
CA GLY A 316 31.13 -1.56 4.43
C GLY A 316 30.40 -1.08 3.19
N ASP A 317 29.12 -1.44 3.10
CA ASP A 317 28.21 -1.14 2.01
C ASP A 317 27.74 0.31 2.04
N ARG A 318 27.69 0.96 3.22
CA ARG A 318 27.39 2.40 3.35
C ARG A 318 28.53 3.31 2.84
N GLY A 319 29.77 2.83 2.88
CA GLY A 319 30.95 3.62 2.52
C GLY A 319 31.16 4.83 3.44
N THR A 320 31.27 6.03 2.86
CA THR A 320 31.42 7.32 3.58
C THR A 320 30.16 8.18 3.53
N SER A 321 29.03 7.62 3.11
CA SER A 321 27.77 8.37 2.99
C SER A 321 27.23 8.72 4.37
N TYR A 322 26.92 9.99 4.58
CA TYR A 322 26.22 10.52 5.75
C TYR A 322 24.97 11.34 5.36
N ALA A 323 24.83 11.67 4.08
CA ALA A 323 23.71 12.46 3.58
C ALA A 323 22.54 11.53 3.21
N PRO A 324 21.33 11.76 3.74
CA PRO A 324 20.15 10.99 3.37
C PRO A 324 19.73 11.39 1.94
N THR A 325 20.15 10.59 0.97
CA THR A 325 19.88 10.80 -0.46
C THR A 325 19.17 9.57 -1.03
N GLY A 326 18.80 9.60 -2.31
CA GLY A 326 18.20 8.46 -3.01
C GLY A 326 17.05 7.82 -2.22
N LEU A 327 17.15 6.50 -2.01
CA LEU A 327 16.12 5.72 -1.32
C LEU A 327 15.94 6.16 0.14
N THR A 328 17.01 6.47 0.88
CA THR A 328 16.87 6.94 2.27
C THR A 328 16.05 8.24 2.36
N ARG A 329 16.31 9.19 1.46
CA ARG A 329 15.51 10.43 1.38
C ARG A 329 14.05 10.12 1.11
N ASP A 330 13.79 9.29 0.10
CA ASP A 330 12.44 9.00 -0.34
C ASP A 330 11.65 8.26 0.76
N LEU A 331 12.32 7.40 1.54
CA LEU A 331 11.75 6.77 2.73
C LEU A 331 11.41 7.77 3.83
N TYR A 332 12.31 8.72 4.07
CA TYR A 332 12.07 9.78 5.05
C TYR A 332 10.87 10.65 4.65
N HIS A 333 10.77 11.08 3.40
CA HIS A 333 9.63 11.88 2.91
C HIS A 333 8.32 11.08 2.85
N ASN A 334 8.41 9.78 2.54
CA ASN A 334 7.25 8.90 2.58
C ASN A 334 6.67 8.82 4.01
N LYS A 335 7.55 8.67 5.02
CA LYS A 335 7.16 8.59 6.43
C LYS A 335 6.65 9.91 6.99
N TRP A 336 7.40 10.98 6.80
CA TRP A 336 7.18 12.25 7.51
C TRP A 336 6.39 13.28 6.70
N GLY A 337 6.20 13.03 5.40
CA GLY A 337 5.51 13.95 4.51
C GLY A 337 6.39 15.09 3.99
N PHE A 338 5.84 15.78 3.00
CA PHE A 338 6.24 17.06 2.43
C PHE A 338 4.95 17.81 2.06
#